data_AF-A0A920K4T2-F1
#
_entry.id   AF-A0A920K4T2-F1
#
_cell.length_a   1.000
_cell.length_b   1.000
_cell.length_c   1.000
_cell.angle_alpha   90.00
_cell.angle_beta   90.00
_cell.angle_gamma   90.00
#
_symmetry.space_group_name_H-M   'P 1'
#
loop_
_entity.id
_entity.type
_entity.pdbx_description
1 polymer ?
#
loop_
_entity_poly.entity_id
_entity_poly.type
_entity_poly.pdbx_seq_one_letter_code
_entity_poly.pdbx_strand_id
1 'polypeptide(L)'
;MQKSSLKRTVAKTLSHILVGKKTQEKKKSLRGLILKQKICTIEIMTNGIGLYEITDNIATTVGELKFNNALINLSIPHTSCSLLIQENASPAVQNDLISFYKKIAPMENNLYEHGIEGIDDMPAHIKTSLTQTNLTLSIVDKKLMLGKWQGIFLFEHRIANQMRKVVIHMMGDDS
;
A
#
# COMPACT_ATOMS: atom_id res chain seq x y z
N MET A 1 -5.61 59.73 44.07
CA MET A 1 -6.35 58.94 43.06
C MET A 1 -5.43 57.88 42.47
N GLN A 2 -5.80 56.62 42.68
CA GLN A 2 -4.99 55.41 42.59
C GLN A 2 -4.63 55.00 41.16
N LYS A 3 -3.34 54.79 40.90
CA LYS A 3 -2.81 53.80 39.96
C LYS A 3 -1.91 52.85 40.75
N SER A 4 -1.88 51.57 40.39
CA SER A 4 -0.80 50.60 40.68
C SER A 4 -0.92 49.53 41.79
N SER A 5 -2.11 49.01 42.15
CA SER A 5 -2.17 47.90 43.13
C SER A 5 -3.11 46.73 42.81
N LEU A 6 -3.06 46.17 41.59
CA LEU A 6 -3.69 44.86 41.34
C LEU A 6 -2.99 44.03 40.22
N LYS A 7 -1.65 44.06 40.17
CA LYS A 7 -0.84 43.13 39.36
C LYS A 7 0.24 42.39 40.17
N ARG A 8 0.14 42.38 41.51
CA ARG A 8 1.20 41.87 42.42
C ARG A 8 0.78 40.75 43.38
N THR A 9 -0.42 40.19 43.30
CA THR A 9 -0.93 39.28 44.35
C THR A 9 -1.13 37.81 43.95
N VAL A 10 -0.76 37.38 42.73
CA VAL A 10 -0.71 35.93 42.40
C VAL A 10 0.71 35.45 42.05
N ALA A 11 1.67 36.37 41.90
CA ALA A 11 3.04 36.05 41.51
C ALA A 11 4.00 35.77 42.69
N LYS A 12 3.51 35.54 43.91
CA LYS A 12 4.38 35.43 45.11
C LYS A 12 4.11 34.26 46.07
N THR A 13 3.24 33.32 45.73
CA THR A 13 2.91 32.19 46.64
C THR A 13 3.19 30.80 46.06
N LEU A 14 4.08 30.67 45.08
CA LEU A 14 4.52 29.36 44.55
C LEU A 14 6.03 29.34 44.20
N SER A 15 6.84 30.23 44.78
CA SER A 15 8.29 30.29 44.54
C SER A 15 9.12 29.53 45.58
N HIS A 16 8.49 28.86 46.55
CA HIS A 16 9.14 27.92 47.45
C HIS A 16 8.25 26.68 47.55
N ILE A 17 8.86 25.50 47.45
CA ILE A 17 8.22 24.16 47.33
C ILE A 17 7.89 23.78 45.88
N LEU A 18 8.94 23.55 45.08
CA LEU A 18 9.10 22.41 44.16
C LEU A 18 10.45 22.52 43.42
N VAL A 19 11.50 22.88 44.17
CA VAL A 19 12.88 22.55 43.80
C VAL A 19 13.03 21.04 44.05
N GLY A 20 13.09 20.26 42.98
CA GLY A 20 13.36 18.82 43.04
C GLY A 20 12.13 17.95 42.79
N LYS A 21 12.27 17.05 41.80
CA LYS A 21 11.33 15.99 41.38
C LYS A 21 10.18 16.44 40.45
N LYS A 22 10.51 16.61 39.16
CA LYS A 22 9.81 15.97 38.01
C LYS A 22 10.41 16.32 36.65
N THR A 23 11.74 16.50 36.58
CA THR A 23 12.51 16.55 35.32
C THR A 23 12.69 15.17 34.67
N GLN A 24 11.94 14.14 35.10
CA GLN A 24 12.02 12.77 34.61
C GLN A 24 10.81 12.30 33.78
N GLU A 25 9.70 13.05 33.75
CA GLU A 25 8.53 12.69 32.91
C GLU A 25 8.51 13.40 31.53
N LYS A 26 9.38 14.38 31.30
CA LYS A 26 9.54 15.08 30.00
C LYS A 26 10.82 14.73 29.24
N LYS A 27 11.40 13.57 29.54
CA LYS A 27 12.49 12.94 28.79
C LYS A 27 12.10 11.54 28.30
N LYS A 28 10.83 11.31 27.99
CA LYS A 28 10.46 10.27 27.02
C LYS A 28 10.89 10.81 25.66
N SER A 29 12.19 10.64 25.46
CA SER A 29 13.02 10.90 24.31
C SER A 29 12.24 11.31 23.06
N LEU A 30 12.50 12.54 22.59
CA LEU A 30 12.55 12.87 21.16
C LEU A 30 13.67 12.04 20.48
N ARG A 31 13.74 10.72 20.74
CA ARG A 31 14.38 9.77 19.83
C ARG A 31 13.46 9.88 18.63
N GLY A 32 13.84 10.72 17.68
CA GLY A 32 13.03 11.01 16.52
C GLY A 32 12.54 9.67 15.97
N LEU A 33 11.27 9.60 15.61
CA LEU A 33 10.78 8.55 14.74
C LEU A 33 11.69 8.60 13.51
N ILE A 34 12.68 7.72 13.45
CA ILE A 34 13.58 7.64 12.32
C ILE A 34 12.76 7.00 11.23
N LEU A 35 12.35 7.83 10.28
CA LEU A 35 11.66 7.33 9.09
C LEU A 35 12.67 6.55 8.26
N LYS A 36 12.45 5.25 8.14
CA LYS A 36 13.22 4.34 7.29
C LYS A 36 12.54 4.20 5.95
N GLN A 37 13.35 3.90 4.94
CA GLN A 37 12.89 3.59 3.60
C GLN A 37 13.50 2.27 3.15
N LYS A 38 12.69 1.41 2.52
CA LYS A 38 13.14 0.18 1.88
C LYS A 38 12.42 -0.01 0.54
N ILE A 39 13.15 -0.52 -0.43
CA ILE A 39 12.61 -0.90 -1.74
C ILE A 39 13.09 -2.32 -2.03
N CYS A 40 12.19 -3.18 -2.47
CA CYS A 40 12.50 -4.52 -2.94
C CYS A 40 11.52 -4.93 -4.04
N THR A 41 11.75 -6.08 -4.65
CA THR A 41 10.93 -6.60 -5.74
C THR A 41 10.67 -8.08 -5.49
N ILE A 42 9.44 -8.51 -5.74
CA ILE A 42 9.09 -9.93 -5.83
C ILE A 42 8.67 -10.26 -7.26
N GLU A 43 8.82 -11.52 -7.65
CA GLU A 43 8.41 -12.03 -8.94
C GLU A 43 7.22 -12.98 -8.79
N ILE A 44 6.22 -12.79 -9.64
CA ILE A 44 4.97 -13.56 -9.67
C ILE A 44 4.88 -14.22 -11.04
N MET A 45 4.86 -15.55 -11.05
CA MET A 45 4.61 -16.33 -12.26
C MET A 45 3.11 -16.41 -12.51
N THR A 46 2.68 -16.03 -13.71
CA THR A 46 1.30 -16.16 -14.17
C THR A 46 1.24 -17.19 -15.28
N ASN A 47 0.12 -17.92 -15.35
CA ASN A 47 -0.16 -18.95 -16.34
C ASN A 47 -1.46 -18.60 -17.09
N GLY A 48 -1.43 -17.45 -17.77
CA GLY A 48 -2.55 -16.88 -18.50
C GLY A 48 -3.46 -15.98 -17.67
N ILE A 49 -4.53 -15.50 -18.33
CA ILE A 49 -5.46 -14.51 -17.77
C ILE A 49 -6.06 -14.99 -16.45
N GLY A 50 -5.95 -14.17 -15.42
CA GLY A 50 -6.52 -14.47 -14.12
C GLY A 50 -6.19 -13.44 -13.05
N LEU A 51 -6.93 -13.48 -11.95
CA LEU A 51 -6.54 -12.79 -10.72
C LEU A 51 -5.72 -13.74 -9.87
N TYR A 52 -4.45 -13.39 -9.67
CA TYR A 52 -3.50 -14.13 -8.84
C TYR A 52 -3.46 -13.43 -7.48
N GLU A 53 -3.93 -14.10 -6.43
CA GLU A 53 -3.81 -13.55 -5.08
C GLU A 53 -2.34 -13.55 -4.64
N ILE A 54 -1.85 -12.39 -4.24
CA ILE A 54 -0.46 -12.17 -3.80
C ILE A 54 -0.38 -11.64 -2.37
N THR A 55 -1.50 -11.66 -1.63
CA THR A 55 -1.60 -11.13 -0.25
C THR A 55 -0.51 -11.69 0.64
N ASP A 56 -0.32 -13.02 0.64
CA ASP A 56 0.67 -13.71 1.49
C ASP A 56 2.11 -13.44 1.06
N ASN A 57 2.37 -13.29 -0.25
CA ASN A 57 3.68 -12.88 -0.75
C ASN A 57 4.06 -11.51 -0.19
N ILE A 58 3.15 -10.54 -0.28
CA ILE A 58 3.37 -9.18 0.25
C ILE A 58 3.49 -9.20 1.78
N ALA A 59 2.63 -9.92 2.49
CA ALA A 59 2.66 -10.02 3.95
C ALA A 59 3.99 -10.62 4.45
N THR A 60 4.49 -11.65 3.77
CA THR A 60 5.79 -12.26 4.07
C THR A 60 6.92 -11.24 3.92
N THR A 61 6.98 -10.53 2.78
CA THR A 61 8.00 -9.50 2.55
C THR A 61 7.91 -8.35 3.55
N VAL A 62 6.70 -7.91 3.91
CA VAL A 62 6.50 -6.90 4.96
C VAL A 62 7.08 -7.34 6.30
N GLY A 63 6.85 -8.62 6.68
CA GLY A 63 7.39 -9.20 7.92
C GLY A 63 8.93 -9.20 7.95
N GLU A 64 9.58 -9.47 6.82
CA GLU A 64 11.04 -9.46 6.69
C GLU A 64 11.65 -8.05 6.82
N LEU A 65 10.93 -7.03 6.35
CA LEU A 65 11.38 -5.64 6.38
C LEU A 65 11.23 -4.96 7.75
N LYS A 66 10.50 -5.58 8.69
CA LYS A 66 10.42 -5.21 10.12
C LYS A 66 9.95 -3.79 10.43
N PHE A 67 9.10 -3.19 9.59
CA PHE A 67 8.43 -1.93 9.93
C PHE A 67 7.29 -2.17 10.93
N ASN A 68 7.10 -1.23 11.87
CA ASN A 68 5.98 -1.26 12.81
C ASN A 68 4.78 -0.50 12.23
N ASN A 69 4.95 0.78 11.92
CA ASN A 69 3.96 1.59 11.19
C ASN A 69 4.59 2.16 9.93
N ALA A 70 3.96 1.93 8.77
CA ALA A 70 4.51 2.39 7.49
C ALA A 70 3.44 2.64 6.43
N LEU A 71 3.79 3.47 5.46
CA LEU A 71 3.15 3.47 4.15
C LEU A 71 3.85 2.42 3.28
N ILE A 72 3.06 1.60 2.59
CA ILE A 72 3.54 0.66 1.58
C ILE A 72 2.94 1.02 0.23
N ASN A 73 3.80 1.26 -0.76
CA ASN A 73 3.42 1.35 -2.15
C ASN A 73 3.83 0.06 -2.87
N LEU A 74 2.86 -0.56 -3.53
CA LEU A 74 3.04 -1.68 -4.44
C LEU A 74 2.91 -1.14 -5.85
N SER A 75 3.84 -1.46 -6.75
CA SER A 75 3.73 -1.07 -8.15
C SER A 75 4.25 -2.15 -9.07
N ILE A 76 3.70 -2.21 -10.28
CA ILE A 76 4.15 -3.11 -11.34
C ILE A 76 4.74 -2.27 -12.48
N PRO A 77 6.00 -2.51 -12.89
CA PRO A 77 6.59 -1.86 -14.07
C PRO A 77 6.16 -2.60 -15.34
N HIS A 78 4.84 -2.74 -15.54
CA HIS A 78 4.22 -3.50 -16.63
C HIS A 78 2.99 -2.76 -17.14
N THR A 79 2.75 -2.84 -18.46
CA THR A 79 1.60 -2.18 -19.13
C THR A 79 0.49 -3.14 -19.52
N SER A 80 0.64 -4.43 -19.20
CA SER A 80 -0.25 -5.52 -19.62
C SER A 80 -0.72 -6.41 -18.47
N CYS A 81 -0.56 -5.94 -17.23
CA CYS A 81 -1.17 -6.52 -16.03
C CYS A 81 -1.51 -5.40 -15.04
N SER A 82 -2.22 -5.72 -13.96
CA SER A 82 -2.73 -4.71 -13.01
C SER A 82 -2.62 -5.19 -11.57
N LEU A 83 -2.72 -4.26 -10.62
CA LEU A 83 -2.85 -4.57 -9.19
C LEU A 83 -4.24 -4.18 -8.71
N LEU A 84 -4.90 -5.05 -7.96
CA LEU A 84 -6.26 -4.82 -7.46
C LEU A 84 -6.37 -5.23 -5.98
N ILE A 85 -7.31 -4.61 -5.27
CA ILE A 85 -7.83 -5.14 -4.00
C ILE A 85 -9.25 -5.60 -4.27
N GLN A 86 -9.53 -6.88 -4.00
CA GLN A 86 -10.84 -7.49 -4.25
C GLN A 86 -11.21 -8.51 -3.18
N GLU A 87 -12.43 -9.03 -3.26
CA GLU A 87 -12.88 -10.12 -2.40
C GLU A 87 -12.05 -11.40 -2.61
N ASN A 88 -11.50 -11.96 -1.53
CA ASN A 88 -10.77 -13.23 -1.57
C ASN A 88 -11.54 -14.42 -0.95
N ALA A 89 -12.80 -14.22 -0.54
CA ALA A 89 -13.63 -15.27 0.04
C ALA A 89 -14.38 -16.11 -1.02
N SER A 90 -14.75 -15.50 -2.15
CA SER A 90 -15.52 -16.17 -3.20
C SER A 90 -14.81 -16.12 -4.56
N PRO A 91 -14.45 -17.28 -5.14
CA PRO A 91 -13.92 -17.35 -6.51
C PRO A 91 -14.89 -16.80 -7.57
N ALA A 92 -16.19 -16.74 -7.28
CA ALA A 92 -17.19 -16.18 -8.19
C ALA A 92 -16.92 -14.70 -8.52
N VAL A 93 -16.50 -13.91 -7.52
CA VAL A 93 -16.16 -12.49 -7.72
C VAL A 93 -15.01 -12.35 -8.72
N GLN A 94 -14.00 -13.21 -8.62
CA GLN A 94 -12.86 -13.20 -9.54
C GLN A 94 -13.28 -13.60 -10.96
N ASN A 95 -14.10 -14.64 -11.10
CA ASN A 95 -14.63 -15.10 -12.39
C ASN A 95 -15.51 -14.04 -13.07
N ASP A 96 -16.34 -13.33 -12.31
CA ASP A 96 -17.21 -12.27 -12.82
C ASP A 96 -16.39 -11.05 -13.27
N LEU A 97 -15.35 -10.67 -12.52
CA LEU A 97 -14.41 -9.63 -12.93
C LEU A 97 -13.71 -9.99 -14.25
N ILE A 98 -13.18 -11.21 -14.36
CA ILE A 98 -12.54 -11.68 -15.60
C ILE A 98 -13.55 -11.61 -16.77
N SER A 99 -14.77 -12.09 -16.55
CA SER A 99 -15.83 -12.12 -17.58
C SER A 99 -16.27 -10.71 -17.98
N PHE A 100 -16.31 -9.77 -17.04
CA PHE A 100 -16.60 -8.36 -17.31
C PHE A 100 -15.51 -7.73 -18.17
N TYR A 101 -14.23 -7.85 -17.79
CA TYR A 101 -13.13 -7.24 -18.53
C TYR A 101 -12.92 -7.87 -19.92
N LYS A 102 -13.28 -9.14 -20.12
CA LYS A 102 -13.34 -9.75 -21.46
C LYS A 102 -14.31 -9.04 -22.41
N LYS A 103 -15.40 -8.46 -21.89
CA LYS A 103 -16.39 -7.73 -22.69
C LYS A 103 -15.97 -6.27 -22.94
N ILE A 104 -15.29 -5.65 -22.00
CA ILE A 104 -14.85 -4.25 -22.10
C ILE A 104 -13.71 -4.06 -23.11
N ALA A 105 -12.79 -5.02 -23.16
CA ALA A 105 -11.67 -5.03 -24.11
C ALA A 105 -11.58 -6.42 -24.74
N PRO A 106 -12.41 -6.69 -25.77
CA PRO A 106 -12.48 -7.99 -26.42
C PRO A 106 -11.24 -8.27 -27.27
N MET A 107 -10.92 -9.56 -27.41
CA MET A 107 -9.79 -10.05 -28.23
C MET A 107 -10.30 -10.41 -29.62
N GLU A 108 -10.50 -9.40 -30.45
CA GLU A 108 -11.04 -9.55 -31.81
C GLU A 108 -10.01 -9.14 -32.85
N ASN A 109 -9.86 -9.97 -33.90
CA ASN A 109 -8.95 -9.69 -34.99
C ASN A 109 -9.34 -8.39 -35.69
N ASN A 110 -8.36 -7.53 -35.97
CA ASN A 110 -8.51 -6.24 -36.65
C ASN A 110 -9.39 -5.21 -35.91
N LEU A 111 -9.73 -5.44 -34.64
CA LEU A 111 -10.45 -4.43 -33.84
C LEU A 111 -9.53 -3.26 -33.44
N TYR A 112 -8.25 -3.55 -33.23
CA TYR A 112 -7.25 -2.58 -32.79
C TYR A 112 -6.08 -2.51 -33.77
N GLU A 113 -5.49 -1.32 -33.93
CA GLU A 113 -4.29 -1.12 -34.74
C GLU A 113 -3.05 -1.76 -34.09
N HIS A 114 -2.99 -1.76 -32.75
CA HIS A 114 -1.91 -2.38 -31.99
C HIS A 114 -2.23 -3.86 -31.72
N GLY A 115 -1.26 -4.74 -31.98
CA GLY A 115 -1.43 -6.19 -31.88
C GLY A 115 -0.15 -6.97 -32.18
N ILE A 116 1.01 -6.33 -32.02
CA ILE A 116 2.31 -6.88 -32.46
C ILE A 116 2.63 -8.14 -31.65
N GLU A 117 2.22 -8.16 -30.38
CA GLU A 117 2.47 -9.28 -29.47
C GLU A 117 1.32 -10.28 -29.38
N GLY A 118 0.31 -10.18 -30.26
CA GLY A 118 -0.83 -11.09 -30.32
C GLY A 118 -2.19 -10.43 -30.12
N ILE A 119 -3.25 -11.24 -30.21
CA ILE A 119 -4.65 -10.78 -30.13
C ILE A 119 -5.02 -10.20 -28.75
N ASP A 120 -4.22 -10.50 -27.73
CA ASP A 120 -4.38 -10.05 -26.34
C ASP A 120 -3.56 -8.80 -26.00
N ASP A 121 -2.74 -8.31 -26.93
CA ASP A 121 -1.80 -7.21 -26.73
C ASP A 121 -2.52 -5.90 -26.37
N MET A 122 -3.20 -5.27 -27.34
CA MET A 122 -3.95 -4.05 -27.07
C MET A 122 -5.07 -4.22 -26.02
N PRO A 123 -5.83 -5.34 -25.98
CA PRO A 123 -6.76 -5.58 -24.89
C PRO A 123 -6.13 -5.52 -23.50
N ALA A 124 -4.92 -6.04 -23.31
CA ALA A 124 -4.21 -5.98 -22.03
C ALA A 124 -3.81 -4.55 -21.65
N HIS A 125 -3.38 -3.74 -22.62
CA HIS A 125 -3.11 -2.32 -22.42
C HIS A 125 -4.37 -1.54 -22.00
N ILE A 126 -5.51 -1.78 -22.67
CA ILE A 126 -6.79 -1.14 -22.33
C ILE A 126 -7.21 -1.51 -20.90
N LYS A 127 -7.20 -2.81 -20.55
CA LYS A 127 -7.57 -3.25 -19.20
C LYS A 127 -6.66 -2.65 -18.13
N THR A 128 -5.37 -2.52 -18.41
CA THR A 128 -4.41 -1.87 -17.51
C THR A 128 -4.71 -0.37 -17.35
N SER A 129 -5.03 0.33 -18.45
CA SER A 129 -5.41 1.74 -18.43
C SER A 129 -6.73 2.01 -17.68
N LEU A 130 -7.66 1.06 -17.67
CA LEU A 130 -8.95 1.16 -16.97
C LEU A 130 -8.87 0.76 -15.49
N THR A 131 -7.75 0.18 -15.07
CA THR A 131 -7.53 -0.27 -13.69
C THR A 131 -6.40 0.52 -13.06
N GLN A 132 -5.39 -0.13 -12.51
CA GLN A 132 -4.26 0.52 -11.87
C GLN A 132 -3.03 -0.38 -11.87
N THR A 133 -1.87 0.25 -11.91
CA THR A 133 -0.55 -0.39 -11.84
C THR A 133 0.11 -0.21 -10.48
N ASN A 134 -0.56 0.46 -9.55
CA ASN A 134 -0.06 0.68 -8.20
C ASN A 134 -1.17 0.62 -7.16
N LEU A 135 -0.83 0.21 -5.95
CA LEU A 135 -1.67 0.26 -4.76
C LEU A 135 -0.87 0.91 -3.63
N THR A 136 -1.53 1.70 -2.81
CA THR A 136 -0.92 2.24 -1.58
C THR A 136 -1.76 1.81 -0.38
N LEU A 137 -1.11 1.17 0.60
CA LEU A 137 -1.75 0.72 1.82
C LEU A 137 -0.97 1.22 3.05
N SER A 138 -1.54 0.97 4.23
CA SER A 138 -0.87 1.18 5.50
C SER A 138 -0.45 -0.14 6.11
N ILE A 139 0.66 -0.10 6.84
CA ILE A 139 1.06 -1.12 7.80
C ILE A 139 0.89 -0.50 9.17
N VAL A 140 0.16 -1.20 10.04
CA VAL A 140 -0.12 -0.78 11.42
C VAL A 140 0.16 -1.96 12.33
N ASP A 141 0.91 -1.74 13.40
CA ASP A 141 1.34 -2.79 14.33
C ASP A 141 1.92 -4.03 13.60
N LYS A 142 2.79 -3.77 12.61
CA LYS A 142 3.47 -4.76 11.76
C LYS A 142 2.56 -5.55 10.81
N LYS A 143 1.29 -5.17 10.66
CA LYS A 143 0.32 -5.86 9.81
C LYS A 143 -0.15 -4.98 8.67
N LEU A 144 -0.33 -5.58 7.49
CA LEU A 144 -1.03 -4.94 6.39
C LEU A 144 -2.46 -4.59 6.83
N MET A 145 -2.84 -3.33 6.64
CA MET A 145 -4.20 -2.87 6.89
C MET A 145 -5.10 -3.25 5.72
N LEU A 146 -5.72 -4.41 5.84
CA LEU A 146 -6.73 -4.93 4.92
C LEU A 146 -8.01 -5.26 5.68
N GLY A 147 -9.15 -5.07 5.03
CA GLY A 147 -10.43 -5.57 5.50
C GLY A 147 -10.48 -7.09 5.50
N LYS A 148 -11.41 -7.67 6.27
CA LYS A 148 -11.55 -9.13 6.46
C LYS A 148 -11.60 -9.94 5.16
N TRP A 149 -12.19 -9.36 4.12
CA TRP A 149 -12.39 -10.01 2.82
C TRP A 149 -11.52 -9.41 1.72
N GLN A 150 -10.59 -8.51 2.04
CA GLN A 150 -9.72 -7.89 1.05
C GLN A 150 -8.47 -8.73 0.82
N GLY A 151 -8.30 -9.22 -0.41
CA GLY A 151 -7.03 -9.76 -0.92
C GLY A 151 -6.38 -8.79 -1.90
N ILE A 152 -5.06 -8.84 -1.99
CA ILE A 152 -4.27 -8.11 -3.00
C ILE A 152 -4.05 -9.07 -4.17
N PHE A 153 -4.43 -8.64 -5.37
CA PHE A 153 -4.37 -9.44 -6.57
C PHE A 153 -3.49 -8.80 -7.64
N LEU A 154 -2.70 -9.62 -8.31
CA LEU A 154 -2.16 -9.32 -9.62
C LEU A 154 -3.14 -9.82 -10.68
N PHE A 155 -3.69 -8.92 -11.49
CA PHE A 155 -4.57 -9.27 -12.60
C PHE A 155 -3.77 -9.39 -13.89
N GLU A 156 -3.53 -10.62 -14.33
CA GLU A 156 -2.90 -10.91 -15.61
C GLU A 156 -3.90 -10.77 -16.75
N HIS A 157 -3.53 -10.02 -17.78
CA HIS A 157 -4.36 -9.80 -18.96
C HIS A 157 -3.87 -10.56 -20.19
N ARG A 158 -2.66 -11.12 -20.15
CA ARG A 158 -2.05 -11.88 -21.25
C ARG A 158 -2.37 -13.36 -21.17
N ILE A 159 -2.48 -14.00 -22.34
CA ILE A 159 -2.79 -15.42 -22.49
C ILE A 159 -1.57 -16.29 -22.17
N ALA A 160 -0.39 -15.86 -22.64
CA ALA A 160 0.85 -16.58 -22.41
C ALA A 160 1.37 -16.36 -20.98
N ASN A 161 2.17 -17.31 -20.50
CA ASN A 161 2.79 -17.24 -19.18
C ASN A 161 3.69 -16.02 -19.07
N GLN A 162 3.62 -15.30 -17.95
CA GLN A 162 4.44 -14.13 -17.69
C GLN A 162 5.17 -14.27 -16.37
N MET A 163 6.31 -13.60 -16.29
CA MET A 163 7.00 -13.33 -15.05
C MET A 163 6.81 -11.85 -14.73
N ARG A 164 5.91 -11.55 -13.79
CA ARG A 164 5.57 -10.18 -13.41
C ARG A 164 6.37 -9.77 -12.19
N LYS A 165 6.82 -8.51 -12.20
CA LYS A 165 7.56 -7.91 -11.08
C LYS A 165 6.61 -7.04 -10.29
N VAL A 166 6.59 -7.21 -8.97
CA VAL A 166 5.91 -6.29 -8.05
C VAL A 166 6.97 -5.61 -7.21
N VAL A 167 7.13 -4.31 -7.42
CA VAL A 167 8.01 -3.44 -6.64
C VAL A 167 7.28 -3.04 -5.38
N ILE A 168 7.94 -3.26 -4.24
CA ILE A 168 7.45 -2.94 -2.90
C ILE A 168 8.33 -1.82 -2.36
N HIS A 169 7.74 -0.65 -2.13
CA HIS A 169 8.40 0.51 -1.55
C HIS A 169 7.72 0.87 -0.24
N MET A 170 8.47 0.78 0.86
CA MET A 170 7.98 1.06 2.20
C MET A 170 8.69 2.25 2.83
N MET A 171 7.93 3.07 3.55
CA MET A 171 8.42 4.21 4.30
C MET A 171 7.69 4.32 5.64
N GLY A 172 8.42 4.33 6.75
CA GLY A 172 7.80 4.24 8.08
C GLY A 172 8.82 4.09 9.21
N ASP A 173 8.34 3.79 10.41
CA ASP A 173 9.16 3.48 11.58
C ASP A 173 9.26 1.97 11.84
N ASP A 174 10.28 1.56 12.59
CA ASP A 174 10.51 0.17 13.01
C ASP A 174 10.49 -0.03 14.54
N SER A 175 10.05 1.01 15.27
CA SER A 175 10.07 1.09 16.73
C SER A 175 8.84 0.45 17.38
#